data_AF-A0A8S9TXW5-F1
#
_entry.id   AF-A0A8S9TXW5-F1
#
_cell.length_a   1.000
_cell.length_b   1.000
_cell.length_c   1.000
_cell.angle_alpha   90.00
_cell.angle_beta   90.00
_cell.angle_gamma   90.00
#
_symmetry.space_group_name_H-M   'P 1'
#
loop_
_entity.id
_entity.type
_entity.pdbx_description
1 polymer ?
#
loop_
_entity_poly.entity_id
_entity_poly.type
_entity_poly.pdbx_seq_one_letter_code
_entity_poly.pdbx_strand_id
1 'polypeptide(L)'
;MDRLTNTVGGLQQKLQLLEILVADRWLTSVQAQELVAAFPNAVRARARAACLVFSRIVDLENFIHIFDGLSLEDQEECVKRLGWLNLLDPLQPDRQYPPLNLSIYDERELVQILAQLALNEG
;
A
#
# COMPACT_ATOMS: atom_id res chain seq x y z
N MET A 1 2.60 24.57 -20.03
CA MET A 1 1.77 24.06 -18.91
C MET A 1 0.76 23.01 -19.40
N ASP A 2 0.09 23.22 -20.54
CA ASP A 2 -0.99 22.34 -21.02
C ASP A 2 -0.65 20.85 -21.19
N ARG A 3 0.56 20.49 -21.66
CA ARG A 3 0.95 19.07 -21.82
C ARG A 3 1.07 18.32 -20.50
N LEU A 4 1.62 18.93 -19.46
CA LEU A 4 1.75 18.29 -18.14
C LEU A 4 0.39 18.12 -17.47
N THR A 5 -0.48 19.13 -17.57
CA THR A 5 -1.86 19.07 -17.06
C THR A 5 -2.67 17.97 -17.75
N ASN A 6 -2.52 17.80 -19.07
CA ASN A 6 -3.17 16.73 -19.82
C ASN A 6 -2.69 15.33 -19.39
N THR A 7 -1.41 15.17 -19.08
CA THR A 7 -0.86 13.88 -18.60
C THR A 7 -1.35 13.53 -17.20
N VAL A 8 -1.39 14.50 -16.29
CA VAL A 8 -1.92 14.29 -14.92
C VAL A 8 -3.41 13.99 -14.96
N GLY A 9 -4.18 14.71 -15.79
CA GLY A 9 -5.60 14.43 -15.99
C GLY A 9 -5.87 13.03 -16.53
N GLY A 10 -5.09 12.59 -17.52
CA GLY A 10 -5.19 11.21 -18.04
C GLY A 10 -4.85 10.14 -17.00
N LEU A 11 -3.91 10.41 -16.10
CA LEU A 11 -3.56 9.50 -15.01
C LEU A 11 -4.67 9.40 -13.95
N GLN A 12 -5.31 10.52 -13.61
CA GLN A 12 -6.47 10.54 -12.71
C GLN A 12 -7.63 9.74 -13.29
N GLN A 13 -7.91 9.87 -14.59
CA GLN A 13 -8.93 9.06 -15.28
C GLN A 13 -8.62 7.57 -15.21
N LYS A 14 -7.36 7.16 -15.42
CA LYS A 14 -6.95 5.75 -15.28
C LYS A 14 -7.16 5.21 -13.87
N LEU A 15 -6.90 6.00 -12.84
CA LEU A 15 -7.15 5.61 -11.45
C LEU A 15 -8.65 5.46 -11.15
N GLN A 16 -9.49 6.35 -11.68
CA GLN A 16 -10.95 6.23 -11.56
C GLN A 16 -11.48 4.99 -12.29
N LEU A 17 -10.95 4.72 -13.48
CA LEU A 17 -11.29 3.50 -14.22
C LEU A 17 -10.87 2.26 -13.45
N LEU A 18 -9.68 2.24 -12.83
CA LEU A 18 -9.25 1.14 -11.97
C LEU A 18 -10.26 0.92 -10.83
N GLU A 19 -10.60 1.97 -10.08
CA GLU A 19 -11.56 1.92 -8.98
C GLU A 19 -12.90 1.29 -9.39
N ILE A 20 -13.44 1.71 -10.54
CA ILE A 20 -14.68 1.15 -11.09
C ILE A 20 -14.49 -0.33 -11.47
N LEU A 21 -13.40 -0.66 -12.16
CA LEU A 21 -13.15 -2.00 -12.69
C LEU A 21 -12.84 -3.03 -11.61
N VAL A 22 -12.34 -2.63 -10.45
CA VAL A 22 -12.03 -3.55 -9.34
C VAL A 22 -13.17 -3.65 -8.32
N ALA A 23 -14.19 -2.81 -8.42
CA ALA A 23 -15.28 -2.75 -7.44
C ALA A 23 -16.06 -4.07 -7.28
N ASP A 24 -16.19 -4.86 -8.36
CA ASP A 24 -16.90 -6.15 -8.40
C ASP A 24 -15.97 -7.35 -8.65
N ARG A 25 -14.65 -7.15 -8.53
CA ARG A 25 -13.64 -8.19 -8.82
C ARG A 25 -12.78 -8.48 -7.61
N TRP A 26 -12.42 -9.75 -7.50
CA TRP A 26 -11.43 -10.24 -6.56
C TRP A 26 -10.14 -10.55 -7.32
N LEU A 27 -9.01 -10.17 -6.76
CA LEU A 27 -7.69 -10.26 -7.37
C LEU A 27 -6.77 -11.08 -6.48
N THR A 28 -5.87 -11.83 -7.08
CA THR A 28 -4.68 -12.29 -6.35
C THR A 28 -3.71 -11.11 -6.18
N SER A 29 -2.85 -11.19 -5.18
CA SER A 29 -1.76 -10.23 -4.94
C SER A 29 -0.87 -10.06 -6.18
N VAL A 30 -0.60 -11.14 -6.92
CA VAL A 30 0.15 -11.12 -8.18
C VAL A 30 -0.58 -10.28 -9.25
N GLN A 31 -1.88 -10.49 -9.45
CA GLN A 31 -2.68 -9.69 -10.40
C GLN A 31 -2.76 -8.22 -9.97
N ALA A 32 -2.91 -7.97 -8.67
CA ALA A 32 -2.89 -6.62 -8.13
C ALA A 32 -1.52 -5.94 -8.34
N GLN A 33 -0.42 -6.67 -8.20
CA GLN A 33 0.93 -6.18 -8.44
C GLN A 33 1.11 -5.76 -9.91
N GLU A 34 0.63 -6.56 -10.87
CA GLU A 34 0.66 -6.22 -12.29
C GLU A 34 -0.12 -4.93 -12.58
N LEU A 35 -1.31 -4.77 -12.00
CA LEU A 35 -2.12 -3.56 -12.14
C LEU A 35 -1.41 -2.34 -11.56
N VAL A 36 -0.82 -2.45 -10.36
CA VAL A 36 -0.07 -1.36 -9.72
C VAL A 36 1.16 -0.99 -10.55
N ALA A 37 1.91 -1.98 -11.05
CA ALA A 37 3.12 -1.78 -11.84
C ALA A 37 2.85 -1.05 -13.17
N ALA A 38 1.64 -1.19 -13.72
CA ALA A 38 1.20 -0.50 -14.94
C ALA A 38 1.05 1.03 -14.76
N PHE A 39 0.96 1.53 -13.52
CA PHE A 39 0.98 2.97 -13.26
C PHE A 39 2.42 3.50 -13.20
N PRO A 40 2.67 4.73 -13.69
CA PRO A 40 3.98 5.37 -13.56
C PRO A 40 4.28 5.69 -12.09
N ASN A 41 5.56 5.66 -11.73
CA ASN A 41 6.04 6.17 -10.44
C ASN A 41 6.09 7.71 -10.48
N ALA A 42 4.90 8.32 -10.54
CA ALA A 42 4.72 9.77 -10.59
C ALA A 42 3.40 10.14 -9.90
N VAL A 43 3.39 11.28 -9.18
CA VAL A 43 2.19 11.83 -8.54
C VAL A 43 1.47 10.80 -7.65
N ARG A 44 2.26 9.93 -6.99
CA ARG A 44 1.80 8.85 -6.11
C ARG A 44 0.80 7.89 -6.73
N ALA A 45 0.84 7.72 -8.06
CA ALA A 45 -0.16 6.93 -8.76
C ALA A 45 -0.10 5.45 -8.39
N ARG A 46 1.10 4.91 -8.14
CA ARG A 46 1.26 3.52 -7.68
C ARG A 46 0.71 3.32 -6.28
N ALA A 47 0.97 4.23 -5.33
CA ALA A 47 0.35 4.17 -4.01
C ALA A 47 -1.18 4.21 -4.08
N ARG A 48 -1.74 5.12 -4.92
CA ARG A 48 -3.19 5.22 -5.11
C ARG A 48 -3.77 3.94 -5.70
N ALA A 49 -3.12 3.37 -6.72
CA ALA A 49 -3.53 2.10 -7.31
C ALA A 49 -3.47 0.97 -6.27
N ALA A 50 -2.39 0.88 -5.49
CA ALA A 50 -2.20 -0.11 -4.43
C ALA A 50 -3.31 -0.02 -3.37
N CYS A 51 -3.66 1.19 -2.94
CA CYS A 51 -4.75 1.41 -1.98
C CYS A 51 -6.13 1.01 -2.55
N LEU A 52 -6.38 1.27 -3.84
CA LEU A 52 -7.64 0.89 -4.50
C LEU A 52 -7.80 -0.63 -4.56
N VAL A 53 -6.72 -1.35 -4.90
CA VAL A 53 -6.77 -2.82 -5.04
C VAL A 53 -6.67 -3.55 -3.70
N PHE A 54 -6.13 -2.94 -2.64
CA PHE A 54 -5.95 -3.55 -1.31
C PHE A 54 -7.19 -4.32 -0.83
N SER A 55 -8.35 -3.65 -0.81
CA SER A 55 -9.63 -4.25 -0.36
C SER A 55 -10.19 -5.36 -1.26
N ARG A 56 -9.52 -5.65 -2.39
CA ARG A 56 -9.95 -6.59 -3.43
C ARG A 56 -9.02 -7.79 -3.55
N ILE A 57 -7.98 -7.87 -2.72
CA ILE A 57 -7.01 -8.97 -2.76
C ILE A 57 -7.53 -10.13 -1.92
N VAL A 58 -7.51 -11.34 -2.48
CA VAL A 58 -7.98 -12.57 -1.83
C VAL A 58 -6.96 -13.20 -0.90
N ASP A 59 -5.67 -13.01 -1.20
CA ASP A 59 -4.48 -13.46 -0.47
C ASP A 59 -3.77 -12.23 0.11
N LEU A 60 -4.48 -11.51 0.97
CA LEU A 60 -4.10 -10.20 1.48
C LEU A 60 -2.77 -10.23 2.25
N GLU A 61 -2.44 -11.36 2.86
CA GLU A 61 -1.16 -11.61 3.52
C GLU A 61 0.04 -11.34 2.60
N ASN A 62 -0.13 -11.51 1.29
CA ASN A 62 0.91 -11.27 0.29
C ASN A 62 0.95 -9.81 -0.21
N PHE A 63 0.04 -8.94 0.21
CA PHE A 63 0.02 -7.52 -0.18
C PHE A 63 1.33 -6.81 0.14
N ILE A 64 2.02 -7.27 1.18
CA ILE A 64 3.27 -6.70 1.63
C ILE A 64 4.35 -6.71 0.55
N HIS A 65 4.34 -7.67 -0.39
CA HIS A 65 5.24 -7.69 -1.53
C HIS A 65 4.96 -6.58 -2.56
N ILE A 66 3.69 -6.16 -2.69
CA ILE A 66 3.33 -5.00 -3.49
C ILE A 66 3.87 -3.73 -2.82
N PHE A 67 3.67 -3.61 -1.50
CA PHE A 67 4.13 -2.49 -0.70
C PHE A 67 5.67 -2.33 -0.76
N ASP A 68 6.42 -3.42 -0.60
CA ASP A 68 7.88 -3.41 -0.65
C ASP A 68 8.42 -3.02 -2.04
N GLY A 69 7.64 -3.22 -3.10
CA GLY A 69 7.97 -2.80 -4.47
C GLY A 69 7.70 -1.33 -4.79
N LEU A 70 7.09 -0.57 -3.86
CA LEU A 70 6.79 0.85 -4.03
C LEU A 70 8.01 1.73 -3.72
N SER A 71 7.99 2.97 -4.22
CA SER A 71 8.95 3.99 -3.80
C SER A 71 8.70 4.38 -2.34
N LEU A 72 9.70 4.94 -1.65
CA LEU A 72 9.51 5.41 -0.25
C LEU A 72 8.35 6.41 -0.12
N GLU A 73 8.21 7.33 -1.09
CA GLU A 73 7.10 8.30 -1.11
C GLU A 73 5.74 7.59 -1.27
N ASP A 74 5.67 6.57 -2.12
CA ASP A 74 4.45 5.78 -2.31
C ASP A 74 4.14 4.92 -1.07
N GLN A 75 5.16 4.34 -0.42
CA GLN A 75 5.01 3.58 0.82
C GLN A 75 4.45 4.47 1.93
N GLU A 76 4.99 5.67 2.11
CA GLU A 76 4.45 6.64 3.07
C GLU A 76 2.98 7.00 2.79
N GLU A 77 2.60 7.15 1.52
CA GLU A 77 1.22 7.42 1.14
C GLU A 77 0.30 6.23 1.40
N CYS A 78 0.76 5.00 1.16
CA CYS A 78 0.05 3.77 1.50
C CYS A 78 -0.16 3.66 3.01
N VAL A 79 0.88 3.86 3.82
CA VAL A 79 0.80 3.84 5.29
C VAL A 79 -0.20 4.89 5.78
N LYS A 80 -0.17 6.12 5.26
CA LYS A 80 -1.13 7.19 5.62
C LYS A 80 -2.59 6.83 5.34
N ARG A 81 -2.85 5.99 4.33
CA ARG A 81 -4.21 5.64 3.89
C ARG A 81 -4.71 4.32 4.48
N LEU A 82 -3.83 3.33 4.59
CA LEU A 82 -4.16 1.98 5.00
C LEU A 82 -3.85 1.75 6.48
N GLY A 83 -2.85 2.42 7.04
CA GLY A 83 -2.36 2.16 8.40
C GLY A 83 -1.45 0.94 8.44
N TRP A 84 -0.54 0.91 9.41
CA TRP A 84 0.38 -0.18 9.63
C TRP A 84 -0.30 -1.47 10.02
N LEU A 85 -1.40 -1.42 10.78
CA LEU A 85 -2.08 -2.66 11.19
C LEU A 85 -2.69 -3.42 10.01
N ASN A 86 -2.96 -2.75 8.88
CA ASN A 86 -3.41 -3.38 7.65
C ASN A 86 -2.25 -3.83 6.75
N LEU A 87 -1.05 -3.29 6.94
CA LEU A 87 0.12 -3.56 6.11
C LEU A 87 1.08 -4.57 6.74
N LEU A 88 1.09 -4.68 8.07
CA LEU A 88 1.96 -5.57 8.79
C LEU A 88 1.65 -7.02 8.42
N ASP A 89 2.68 -7.75 8.02
CA ASP A 89 2.69 -9.22 8.06
C ASP A 89 3.39 -9.66 9.37
N PRO A 90 2.66 -10.19 10.36
CA PRO A 90 3.25 -10.65 11.62
C PRO A 90 4.22 -11.83 11.44
N LEU A 91 4.16 -12.56 10.32
CA LEU A 91 5.10 -13.64 10.00
C LEU A 91 6.41 -13.11 9.42
N GLN A 92 6.43 -11.85 8.98
CA GLN A 92 7.60 -11.15 8.46
C GLN A 92 7.71 -9.74 9.07
N PRO A 93 7.90 -9.65 10.41
CA PRO A 93 7.88 -8.38 11.13
C PRO A 93 9.15 -7.54 10.92
N ASP A 94 10.27 -8.17 10.54
CA ASP A 94 11.58 -7.55 10.35
C ASP A 94 11.61 -6.61 9.14
N ARG A 95 11.37 -5.32 9.38
CA ARG A 95 11.27 -4.29 8.35
C ARG A 95 11.90 -2.97 8.80
N GLN A 96 12.27 -2.14 7.83
CA GLN A 96 12.62 -0.74 8.11
C GLN A 96 11.34 0.08 8.30
N TYR A 97 10.89 0.20 9.55
CA TYR A 97 9.85 1.14 9.91
C TYR A 97 10.41 2.57 9.95
N PRO A 98 9.70 3.57 9.42
CA PRO A 98 10.03 4.97 9.66
C PRO A 98 9.86 5.30 11.15
N PRO A 99 10.35 6.46 11.63
CA PRO A 99 10.08 6.89 13.00
C PRO A 99 8.58 6.89 13.30
N LEU A 100 8.17 6.01 14.23
CA LEU A 100 6.77 5.85 14.61
C LEU A 100 6.37 6.89 15.67
N ASN A 101 5.22 7.52 15.46
CA ASN A 101 4.56 8.44 16.36
C ASN A 101 3.58 7.69 17.27
N LEU A 102 4.01 7.39 18.49
CA LEU A 102 3.23 6.66 19.50
C LEU A 102 1.96 7.40 19.98
N SER A 103 1.76 8.66 19.59
CA SER A 103 0.49 9.35 19.83
C SER A 103 -0.63 8.83 18.91
N ILE A 104 -0.27 8.28 17.75
CA ILE A 104 -1.19 7.64 16.81
C ILE A 104 -1.46 6.22 17.28
N TYR A 105 -2.74 5.86 17.40
CA TYR A 105 -3.16 4.54 17.90
C TYR A 105 -2.56 3.40 17.08
N ASP A 106 -2.73 3.44 15.76
CA ASP A 106 -2.26 2.42 14.82
C ASP A 106 -0.74 2.16 14.94
N GLU A 107 0.06 3.23 14.98
CA GLU A 107 1.52 3.13 15.13
C GLU A 107 1.94 2.65 16.53
N ARG A 108 1.21 3.03 17.58
CA ARG A 108 1.48 2.53 18.94
C ARG A 108 1.13 1.05 19.09
N GLU A 109 0.07 0.58 18.44
CA GLU A 109 -0.29 -0.84 18.42
C GLU A 109 0.72 -1.66 17.62
N LEU A 110 1.19 -1.16 16.47
CA LEU A 110 2.29 -1.79 15.74
C LEU A 110 3.50 -2.04 16.66
N VAL A 111 3.94 -1.03 17.43
CA VAL A 111 5.07 -1.20 18.36
C VAL A 111 4.79 -2.25 19.43
N GLN A 112 3.57 -2.33 19.96
CA GLN A 112 3.20 -3.36 20.93
C GLN A 112 3.24 -4.75 20.31
N ILE A 113 2.75 -4.92 19.09
CA ILE A 113 2.79 -6.19 18.35
C ILE A 113 4.25 -6.59 18.12
N LEU A 114 5.09 -5.69 17.61
CA LEU A 114 6.51 -5.95 17.37
C LEU A 114 7.24 -6.34 18.66
N ALA A 115 6.94 -5.67 19.78
CA ALA A 115 7.52 -6.02 21.08
C ALA A 115 7.09 -7.41 21.56
N GLN A 116 5.81 -7.78 21.36
CA GLN A 116 5.32 -9.11 21.71
C GLN A 116 5.93 -10.21 20.83
N LEU A 117 6.07 -9.97 19.52
CA LEU A 117 6.73 -10.89 18.60
C LEU A 117 8.19 -11.12 19.02
N ALA A 118 8.93 -10.04 19.30
CA ALA A 118 10.31 -10.12 19.76
C ALA A 118 10.47 -10.90 21.08
N LEU A 119 9.49 -10.86 21.99
CA LEU A 119 9.51 -11.63 23.23
C LEU A 119 9.22 -13.12 23.01
N ASN A 120 8.49 -13.49 21.96
CA ASN A 120 8.10 -14.87 21.66
C ASN A 120 9.11 -15.60 20.76
N GLU A 121 9.93 -14.86 20.02
CA GLU A 121 11.00 -15.40 19.15
C GLU A 121 12.34 -15.60 19.89
N GLY A 122 12.51 -14.99 21.07
CA GLY A 122 13.69 -15.12 21.93
C GLY A 122 13.62 -16.28 22.91
#